data_AF-A0A0B6YW13-F1
#
_entry.id   AF-A0A0B6YW13-F1
#
_cell.length_a   1.000
_cell.length_b   1.000
_cell.length_c   1.000
_cell.angle_alpha   90.00
_cell.angle_beta   90.00
_cell.angle_gamma   90.00
#
_symmetry.space_group_name_H-M   'P 1'
#
loop_
_entity.id
_entity.type
_entity.pdbx_description
1 polymer ?
#
loop_
_entity_poly.entity_id
_entity_poly.type
_entity_poly.pdbx_seq_one_letter_code
_entity_poly.pdbx_strand_id
1 'polypeptide(L)'
;DQLVAIDNKLPIAENMIHIPFKWRDAFDDGSFLSGKRTLAIPSSHFEKTCILFNIAALQSQIAAVQNHDNNEGLKLTVKLFQQACGI
;
A
#
# COMPACT_ATOMS: atom_id res chain seq x y z
N ASP A 1 -6.93 -2.54 -8.57
CA ASP A 1 -7.71 -2.87 -9.78
C ASP A 1 -7.49 -1.91 -10.94
N GLN A 2 -7.80 -0.63 -10.82
CA GLN A 2 -7.68 0.31 -11.94
C GLN A 2 -6.25 0.49 -12.46
N LEU A 3 -5.24 0.57 -11.58
CA LEU A 3 -3.85 0.70 -12.02
C LEU A 3 -3.37 -0.55 -12.78
N VAL A 4 -3.82 -1.74 -12.39
CA VAL A 4 -3.57 -2.99 -13.12
C VAL A 4 -4.24 -2.95 -14.50
N ALA A 5 -5.48 -2.44 -14.57
CA ALA A 5 -6.21 -2.33 -15.82
C ALA A 5 -5.59 -1.32 -16.82
N ILE A 6 -4.96 -0.26 -16.30
CA ILE A 6 -4.30 0.77 -17.11
C ILE A 6 -2.94 0.30 -17.64
N ASP A 7 -2.20 -0.51 -16.86
CA ASP A 7 -0.88 -1.00 -17.26
C ASP A 7 -0.92 -1.84 -18.55
N ASN A 8 -2.04 -2.51 -18.81
CA ASN A 8 -2.25 -3.26 -20.06
C ASN A 8 -2.67 -2.39 -21.26
N LYS A 9 -2.88 -1.09 -21.05
CA LYS A 9 -3.38 -0.14 -22.06
C LYS A 9 -2.36 0.94 -22.41
N LEU A 10 -1.41 1.18 -21.52
CA LEU A 10 -0.38 2.21 -21.66
C LEU A 10 0.99 1.56 -21.49
N PRO A 11 1.98 1.91 -22.32
CA PRO A 11 3.31 1.31 -22.25
C PRO A 11 4.16 1.89 -21.10
N ILE A 12 3.64 1.78 -19.86
CA ILE A 12 4.28 2.27 -18.64
C ILE A 12 5.37 1.28 -18.21
N ALA A 13 5.13 -0.02 -18.35
CA ALA A 13 6.10 -1.07 -17.99
C ALA A 13 7.30 -1.12 -18.97
N GLU A 14 7.09 -0.78 -20.23
CA GLU A 14 8.10 -0.71 -21.30
C GLU A 14 8.94 0.58 -21.24
N ASN A 15 8.76 1.39 -20.19
CA ASN A 15 9.47 2.65 -19.96
C ASN A 15 9.32 3.66 -21.11
N MET A 16 8.26 3.55 -21.92
CA MET A 16 7.93 4.55 -22.93
C MET A 16 7.13 5.73 -22.34
N ILE A 17 6.46 5.50 -21.21
CA ILE A 17 5.80 6.52 -20.40
C ILE A 17 6.51 6.63 -19.05
N HIS A 18 7.31 7.68 -18.90
CA HIS A 18 8.17 7.88 -17.74
C HIS A 18 7.48 8.72 -16.66
N ILE A 19 6.60 8.10 -15.86
CA ILE A 19 5.89 8.74 -14.75
C ILE A 19 6.62 8.44 -13.43
N PRO A 20 7.33 9.40 -12.82
CA PRO A 20 8.00 9.17 -11.55
C PRO A 20 7.00 9.13 -10.39
N PHE A 21 6.84 7.96 -9.78
CA PHE A 21 6.03 7.79 -8.57
C PHE A 21 6.88 8.03 -7.33
N LYS A 22 6.50 8.98 -6.48
CA LYS A 22 7.26 9.36 -5.28
C LYS A 22 6.54 8.92 -4.01
N TRP A 23 7.19 8.07 -3.23
CA TRP A 23 6.68 7.57 -1.95
C TRP A 23 7.63 7.88 -0.79
N ARG A 24 7.08 7.90 0.42
CA ARG A 24 7.83 8.01 1.68
C ARG A 24 7.83 6.66 2.37
N ASP A 25 8.92 6.35 3.03
CA ASP A 25 9.03 5.20 3.93
C ASP A 25 7.99 5.31 5.07
N ALA A 26 7.25 4.24 5.32
CA ALA A 26 6.18 4.20 6.31
C ALA A 26 6.69 4.09 7.76
N PHE A 27 7.93 3.64 7.94
CA PHE A 27 8.57 3.41 9.23
C PHE A 27 9.71 4.39 9.50
N ASP A 28 9.87 5.40 8.63
CA ASP A 28 10.83 6.47 8.86
C ASP A 28 10.27 7.44 9.90
N ASP A 29 10.73 7.27 11.14
CA ASP A 29 10.45 8.16 12.27
C ASP A 29 11.11 9.54 12.12
N GLY A 30 11.90 9.76 11.07
CA GLY A 30 12.47 11.05 10.73
C GLY A 30 13.52 11.48 11.73
N SER A 31 14.75 10.99 11.59
CA SER A 31 15.88 11.62 12.26
C SER A 31 16.05 13.04 11.72
N PHE A 32 15.98 14.05 12.59
CA PHE A 32 16.15 15.47 12.25
C PHE A 32 17.42 15.75 11.43
N LEU A 33 18.43 14.90 11.55
CA LEU A 33 19.70 15.01 10.82
C LEU A 33 19.72 14.29 9.47
N SER A 34 18.84 13.32 9.24
CA SER A 34 18.85 12.47 8.02
C SER A 34 17.80 12.89 6.97
N GLY A 35 16.88 13.80 7.30
CA GLY A 35 15.75 14.13 6.43
C GLY A 35 14.78 12.96 6.22
N LYS A 36 13.61 13.24 5.66
CA LYS A 36 12.60 12.19 5.42
C LYS A 36 13.02 11.34 4.23
N ARG A 37 13.06 10.02 4.40
CA ARG A 37 13.40 9.06 3.36
C ARG A 37 12.29 9.00 2.32
N THR A 38 12.56 9.53 1.14
CA THR A 38 11.66 9.48 -0.01
C THR A 38 12.35 8.82 -1.19
N LEU A 39 11.59 8.07 -1.98
CA LEU A 39 12.06 7.37 -3.16
C LEU A 39 11.12 7.68 -4.33
N ALA A 40 11.69 8.07 -5.47
CA ALA A 40 10.96 8.34 -6.70
C ALA A 40 11.42 7.38 -7.80
N ILE A 41 10.52 6.52 -8.29
CA ILE A 41 10.84 5.52 -9.32
C ILE A 41 9.79 5.57 -10.42
N PRO A 42 10.19 5.63 -11.70
CA PRO A 42 9.30 5.55 -12.86
C PRO A 42 8.89 4.11 -13.16
N SER A 43 8.20 3.45 -12.22
CA SER A 43 7.80 2.04 -12.36
C SER A 43 6.36 1.83 -11.87
N SER A 44 5.51 1.30 -12.74
CA SER A 44 4.15 0.92 -12.36
C SER A 44 4.12 -0.21 -11.33
N HIS A 45 5.14 -1.08 -11.31
CA HIS A 45 5.29 -2.12 -10.29
C HIS A 45 5.55 -1.50 -8.92
N PHE A 46 6.46 -0.52 -8.85
CA PHE A 46 6.75 0.20 -7.61
C PHE A 46 5.48 0.87 -7.06
N GLU A 47 4.74 1.58 -7.91
CA GLU A 47 3.46 2.20 -7.54
C GLU A 47 2.45 1.17 -7.01
N LYS A 48 2.24 0.06 -7.72
CA LYS A 48 1.32 -1.01 -7.31
C LYS A 48 1.69 -1.58 -5.94
N THR A 49 2.98 -1.82 -5.68
CA THR A 49 3.46 -2.32 -4.39
C THR A 49 3.19 -1.32 -3.27
N CYS A 50 3.46 -0.03 -3.47
CA CYS A 50 3.18 0.99 -2.45
C CYS A 50 1.67 1.14 -2.16
N ILE A 51 0.82 1.05 -3.19
CA ILE A 51 -0.64 1.05 -3.01
C ILE A 51 -1.10 -0.19 -2.23
N LEU A 52 -0.61 -1.38 -2.59
CA LEU A 52 -0.93 -2.62 -1.89
C LEU A 52 -0.53 -2.55 -0.41
N PHE A 53 0.66 -2.04 -0.11
CA PHE A 53 1.11 -1.79 1.26
C PHE A 53 0.11 -0.91 2.04
N ASN A 54 -0.37 0.19 1.43
CA ASN A 54 -1.35 1.06 2.09
C ASN A 54 -2.71 0.38 2.30
N ILE A 55 -3.13 -0.50 1.38
CA ILE A 55 -4.35 -1.30 1.55
C ILE A 55 -4.18 -2.23 2.76
N ALA A 56 -3.06 -2.95 2.85
CA ALA A 56 -2.77 -3.84 3.98
C ALA A 56 -2.68 -3.06 5.32
N ALA A 57 -2.04 -1.90 5.31
CA ALA A 57 -1.94 -1.03 6.48
C ALA A 57 -3.31 -0.54 6.95
N LEU A 58 -4.17 -0.09 6.02
CA LEU A 58 -5.53 0.34 6.34
C LEU A 58 -6.39 -0.82 6.86
N GLN A 59 -6.34 -1.99 6.22
CA GLN A 59 -7.04 -3.20 6.68
C GLN A 59 -6.60 -3.58 8.10
N SER A 60 -5.30 -3.53 8.39
CA SER A 60 -4.75 -3.79 9.72
C SER A 60 -5.25 -2.79 10.77
N GLN A 61 -5.31 -1.50 10.43
CA GLN A 61 -5.85 -0.47 11.31
C GLN A 61 -7.34 -0.68 11.60
N ILE A 62 -8.15 -0.96 10.57
CA ILE A 62 -9.59 -1.22 10.73
C ILE A 62 -9.80 -2.47 11.60
N ALA A 63 -9.03 -3.54 11.39
CA ALA A 63 -9.11 -4.78 12.16
C ALA A 63 -8.78 -4.56 13.64
N ALA A 64 -7.78 -3.71 13.92
CA ALA A 64 -7.32 -3.39 15.27
C ALA A 64 -8.36 -2.60 16.09
N VAL A 65 -9.20 -1.78 15.44
CA VAL A 65 -10.21 -0.94 16.13
C VAL A 65 -11.62 -1.54 16.14
N GLN A 66 -11.81 -2.77 15.65
CA GLN A 66 -13.11 -3.44 15.74
C GLN A 66 -13.51 -3.73 17.18
N ASN A 67 -14.82 -3.86 17.42
CA ASN A 67 -15.33 -4.37 18.68
C ASN A 67 -15.14 -5.89 18.74
N HIS A 68 -14.20 -6.36 19.58
CA HIS A 68 -13.88 -7.79 19.70
C HIS A 68 -14.78 -8.55 20.68
N ASP A 69 -15.74 -7.88 21.32
CA ASP A 69 -16.72 -8.50 22.22
C ASP A 69 -17.98 -9.00 21.50
N ASN A 70 -18.08 -8.77 20.18
CA ASN A 70 -19.18 -9.29 19.38
C ASN A 70 -18.71 -10.07 18.14
N ASN A 71 -19.55 -11.01 17.72
CA ASN A 71 -19.21 -11.96 16.65
C ASN A 71 -18.94 -11.29 15.30
N GLU A 72 -19.66 -10.22 14.96
CA GLU A 72 -19.47 -9.53 13.68
C GLU A 72 -18.13 -8.79 13.64
N GLY A 73 -17.73 -8.16 14.75
CA GLY A 73 -16.44 -7.52 14.88
C GLY A 73 -15.28 -8.52 14.82
N LEU A 74 -15.38 -9.65 15.54
CA LEU A 74 -14.39 -10.73 15.44
C LEU A 74 -14.26 -11.30 14.02
N LYS A 75 -15.40 -11.54 13.36
CA LYS A 75 -15.43 -12.03 11.97
C LYS A 75 -14.75 -11.05 11.01
N LEU A 76 -15.01 -9.75 11.18
CA LEU A 76 -14.38 -8.73 10.35
C LEU A 76 -12.89 -8.60 10.64
N THR A 77 -12.47 -8.60 11.91
CA THR A 77 -11.06 -8.56 12.32
C THR A 77 -10.26 -9.70 11.69
N VAL A 78 -10.74 -10.93 11.79
CA VAL A 78 -10.05 -12.10 11.21
C VAL A 78 -9.93 -11.96 9.70
N LYS A 79 -11.02 -11.59 9.02
CA LYS A 79 -11.01 -11.39 7.56
C LYS A 79 -9.97 -10.34 7.16
N LEU A 80 -9.96 -9.19 7.82
CA LEU A 80 -9.09 -8.07 7.45
C LEU A 80 -7.62 -8.37 7.75
N PHE A 81 -7.29 -9.00 8.88
CA PHE A 81 -5.90 -9.41 9.15
C PHE A 81 -5.41 -10.49 8.19
N GLN A 82 -6.25 -11.46 7.81
CA GLN A 82 -5.89 -12.46 6.80
C GLN A 82 -5.66 -11.82 5.43
N GLN A 83 -6.50 -10.86 5.03
CA GLN A 83 -6.33 -10.12 3.79
C GLN A 83 -5.06 -9.27 3.81
N ALA A 84 -4.80 -8.54 4.89
CA ALA A 84 -3.60 -7.71 5.03
C ALA A 84 -2.31 -8.53 5.02
N CYS A 85 -2.33 -9.74 5.59
CA CYS A 85 -1.19 -10.66 5.59
C CYS A 85 -0.94 -11.31 4.21
N GLY A 86 -1.98 -11.48 3.39
CA GLY A 86 -1.86 -12.07 2.06
C GLY A 86 -1.46 -11.08 0.96
N ILE A 87 -1.48 -9.78 1.28
CA ILE A 87 -0.92 -8.72 0.45
C ILE A 87 0.59 -8.63 0.69
#